data_AF-A0A7D9HUV4-F1
#
_entry.id   AF-A0A7D9HUV4-F1
#
_cell.length_a   1.000
_cell.length_b   1.000
_cell.length_c   1.000
_cell.angle_alpha   90.00
_cell.angle_beta   90.00
_cell.angle_gamma   90.00
#
_symmetry.space_group_name_H-M   'P 1'
#
loop_
_entity.id
_entity.type
_entity.pdbx_description
1 polymer ?
#
loop_
_entity_poly.entity_id
_entity_poly.type
_entity_poly.pdbx_seq_one_letter_code
_entity_poly.pdbx_strand_id
1 'polypeptide(L)'
;MRALTIRQTILFASKESGSEITYDSSSVQSLFLHALETGLKDETIRAKLRPSVSKTDVSDEELIEAMFLAVSAETERSKKFNVASPGKSMKARVSAVQKEDDTEKKEILAAIKQVKTDLSAMQNEMKTLRGTVHNPNQNQSTAKPSRKCENCKPTDE
;
A
#
# COMPACT_ATOMS: atom_id res chain seq x y z
N MET A 1 19.20 -5.11 -8.40
CA MET A 1 20.23 -6.10 -8.80
C MET A 1 21.40 -5.36 -9.41
N ARG A 2 22.65 -5.70 -9.06
CA ARG A 2 23.86 -5.12 -9.66
C ARG A 2 24.58 -6.23 -10.44
N ALA A 3 24.31 -6.32 -11.75
CA ALA A 3 24.77 -7.43 -12.60
C ALA A 3 26.30 -7.64 -12.53
N LEU A 4 27.07 -6.57 -12.69
CA LEU A 4 28.54 -6.63 -12.64
C LEU A 4 29.08 -7.10 -11.28
N THR A 5 28.40 -6.74 -10.18
CA THR A 5 28.80 -7.22 -8.85
C THR A 5 28.66 -8.74 -8.77
N ILE A 6 27.59 -9.30 -9.33
CA ILE A 6 27.37 -10.76 -9.33
C ILE A 6 28.44 -11.46 -10.15
N ARG A 7 28.74 -10.95 -11.35
CA ARG A 7 29.81 -11.48 -12.20
C ARG A 7 31.14 -11.50 -11.44
N GLN A 8 31.46 -10.40 -10.77
CA GLN A 8 32.69 -10.27 -10.01
C GLN A 8 32.75 -11.22 -8.81
N THR A 9 31.66 -11.38 -8.06
CA THR A 9 31.56 -12.32 -6.95
C THR A 9 31.77 -13.76 -7.41
N ILE A 10 31.14 -14.15 -8.53
CA ILE A 10 31.31 -15.50 -9.10
C ILE A 10 32.77 -15.70 -9.54
N LEU A 11 33.39 -14.71 -10.20
CA LEU A 11 34.79 -14.77 -10.61
C LEU A 11 35.78 -14.87 -9.46
N PHE A 12 35.46 -14.27 -8.31
CA PHE A 12 36.28 -14.40 -7.12
C PHE A 12 36.12 -15.76 -6.46
N ALA A 13 34.88 -16.23 -6.31
CA ALA A 13 34.61 -17.57 -5.78
C ALA A 13 35.22 -18.67 -6.63
N SER A 14 35.26 -18.51 -7.97
CA SER A 14 35.86 -19.50 -8.87
C SER A 14 37.38 -19.56 -8.82
N LYS A 15 38.05 -18.53 -8.28
CA LYS A 15 39.50 -18.43 -8.18
C LYS A 15 40.01 -18.57 -6.75
N GLU A 16 39.14 -18.91 -5.81
CA GLU A 16 39.49 -19.00 -4.40
C GLU A 16 40.48 -20.15 -4.16
N SER A 17 41.65 -19.80 -3.61
CA SER A 17 42.74 -20.71 -3.32
C SER A 17 42.30 -21.76 -2.30
N GLY A 18 42.35 -23.05 -2.68
CA GLY A 18 41.94 -24.16 -1.81
C GLY A 18 40.57 -24.76 -2.16
N SER A 19 39.92 -24.31 -3.22
CA SER A 19 38.77 -25.01 -3.80
C SER A 19 39.22 -26.30 -4.49
N GLU A 20 38.60 -27.43 -4.14
CA GLU A 20 38.81 -28.72 -4.81
C GLU A 20 38.22 -28.74 -6.24
N ILE A 21 37.30 -27.81 -6.51
CA ILE A 21 36.54 -27.70 -7.76
C ILE A 21 36.99 -26.45 -8.52
N THR A 22 37.59 -26.65 -9.69
CA THR A 22 37.91 -25.58 -10.64
C THR A 22 36.73 -25.33 -11.57
N TYR A 23 36.24 -24.10 -11.64
CA TYR A 23 35.22 -23.71 -12.62
C TYR A 23 35.89 -23.23 -13.90
N ASP A 24 35.50 -23.80 -15.04
CA ASP A 24 35.90 -23.31 -16.34
C ASP A 24 35.13 -22.02 -16.70
N SER A 25 35.64 -21.28 -17.70
CA SER A 25 35.04 -20.00 -18.10
C SER A 25 33.58 -20.13 -18.57
N SER A 26 33.19 -21.27 -19.15
CA SER A 26 31.82 -21.47 -19.62
C SER A 26 30.87 -21.72 -18.44
N SER A 27 31.31 -22.46 -17.42
CA SER A 27 30.54 -22.65 -16.18
C SER A 27 30.35 -21.35 -15.42
N VAL A 28 31.38 -20.50 -15.34
CA VAL A 28 31.30 -19.17 -14.72
C VAL A 28 30.27 -18.31 -15.45
N GLN A 29 30.31 -18.29 -16.77
CA GLN A 29 29.35 -17.54 -17.60
C GLN A 29 27.93 -18.09 -17.42
N SER A 30 27.75 -19.41 -17.46
CA SER A 30 26.45 -20.05 -17.27
C SER A 30 25.85 -19.74 -15.89
N LEU A 31 26.66 -19.83 -14.83
CA LEU A 31 26.23 -19.49 -13.47
C LEU A 31 25.86 -18.01 -13.34
N PHE A 32 26.63 -17.12 -13.96
CA PHE A 32 26.34 -15.69 -14.00
C PHE A 32 25.00 -15.40 -14.68
N LEU A 33 24.77 -15.96 -15.87
CA LEU A 33 23.53 -15.81 -16.62
C LEU A 33 22.33 -16.36 -15.82
N HIS A 34 22.49 -17.54 -15.21
CA HIS A 34 21.46 -18.12 -14.36
C HIS A 34 21.13 -17.27 -13.13
N ALA A 35 22.16 -16.74 -12.45
CA ALA A 35 21.99 -15.84 -11.30
C ALA A 35 21.31 -14.53 -11.71
N LEU A 36 21.53 -14.05 -12.93
CA LEU A 36 20.83 -12.90 -13.47
C LEU A 36 19.35 -13.19 -13.77
N GLU A 37 19.03 -14.31 -14.41
CA GLU A 37 17.62 -14.67 -14.70
C GLU A 37 16.81 -14.82 -13.41
N THR A 38 17.35 -15.55 -12.43
CA THR A 38 16.65 -15.87 -11.17
C THR A 38 16.68 -14.71 -10.16
N GLY A 39 17.70 -13.85 -10.19
CA GLY A 39 17.87 -12.76 -9.23
C GLY A 39 16.98 -11.52 -9.48
N LEU A 40 16.29 -11.44 -10.62
CA LEU A 40 15.37 -10.34 -10.91
C LEU A 40 14.06 -10.50 -10.17
N LYS A 41 13.58 -9.44 -9.49
CA LYS A 41 12.30 -9.47 -8.76
C LYS A 41 11.08 -9.31 -9.66
N ASP A 42 11.22 -8.54 -10.73
CA ASP A 42 10.13 -8.20 -11.63
C ASP A 42 10.05 -9.24 -12.76
N GLU A 43 8.93 -9.96 -12.82
CA GLU A 43 8.69 -10.99 -13.82
C GLU A 43 8.60 -10.42 -15.24
N THR A 44 8.12 -9.19 -15.41
CA THR A 44 8.07 -8.57 -16.74
C THR A 44 9.47 -8.26 -17.24
N ILE A 45 10.33 -7.71 -16.38
CA ILE A 45 11.73 -7.45 -16.73
C ILE A 45 12.44 -8.78 -17.02
N ARG A 46 12.20 -9.81 -16.20
CA ARG A 46 12.75 -11.16 -16.40
C ARG A 46 12.35 -11.74 -17.76
N ALA A 47 11.07 -11.68 -18.12
CA ALA A 47 10.57 -12.16 -19.41
C ALA A 47 11.21 -11.44 -20.60
N LYS A 48 11.44 -10.12 -20.51
CA LYS A 48 12.12 -9.33 -21.55
C LYS A 48 13.61 -9.64 -21.66
N LEU A 49 14.27 -9.95 -20.54
CA LEU A 49 15.70 -10.21 -20.51
C LEU A 49 16.04 -11.66 -20.92
N ARG A 50 15.12 -12.60 -20.73
CA ARG A 50 15.29 -14.03 -21.01
C ARG A 50 15.94 -14.37 -22.36
N PRO A 51 15.58 -13.72 -23.49
CA PRO A 51 16.23 -13.98 -24.79
C PRO A 51 17.73 -13.65 -24.82
N SER A 52 18.16 -12.66 -24.03
CA SER A 52 19.58 -12.28 -23.91
C SER A 52 20.34 -13.26 -23.03
N VAL A 53 19.70 -13.73 -21.94
CA VAL A 53 20.33 -14.62 -20.95
C VAL A 53 20.36 -16.09 -21.41
N SER A 54 19.50 -16.46 -22.37
CA SER A 54 19.48 -17.80 -22.96
C SER A 54 20.64 -18.04 -23.94
N LYS A 55 21.36 -17.00 -24.35
CA LYS A 55 22.53 -17.09 -25.22
C LYS A 55 23.78 -17.23 -24.36
N THR A 56 24.58 -18.26 -24.61
CA THR A 56 25.83 -18.52 -23.88
C THR A 56 26.90 -17.46 -24.15
N ASP A 57 26.92 -16.88 -25.35
CA ASP A 57 27.97 -15.95 -25.79
C ASP A 57 27.53 -14.47 -25.79
N VAL A 58 26.68 -14.07 -24.84
CA VAL A 58 26.28 -12.65 -24.72
C VAL A 58 27.37 -11.84 -24.04
N SER A 59 27.70 -10.66 -24.57
CA SER A 59 28.67 -9.76 -23.92
C SER A 59 28.04 -9.04 -22.72
N ASP A 60 28.89 -8.55 -21.81
CA ASP A 60 28.41 -7.78 -20.65
C ASP A 60 27.74 -6.47 -21.10
N GLU A 61 28.24 -5.83 -22.16
CA GLU A 61 27.68 -4.61 -22.75
C GLU A 61 26.28 -4.83 -23.30
N GLU A 62 26.09 -5.89 -24.10
CA GLU A 62 24.79 -6.26 -24.66
C GLU A 62 23.77 -6.57 -23.55
N LEU A 63 24.23 -7.24 -22.48
CA LEU A 63 23.39 -7.61 -21.36
C LEU A 63 22.97 -6.39 -20.52
N ILE A 64 23.90 -5.45 -20.30
CA ILE A 64 23.63 -4.19 -19.63
C ILE A 64 22.62 -3.36 -20.44
N GLU A 65 22.82 -3.26 -21.76
CA GLU A 65 21.90 -2.55 -22.64
C GLU A 65 20.50 -3.17 -22.61
N ALA A 66 20.40 -4.49 -22.77
CA ALA A 66 19.12 -5.20 -22.71
C ALA A 66 18.40 -4.99 -21.36
N MET A 67 19.16 -5.02 -20.25
CA MET A 67 18.62 -4.77 -18.92
C MET A 67 18.14 -3.32 -18.77
N PHE A 68 18.91 -2.35 -19.27
CA PHE A 68 18.54 -0.94 -19.24
C PHE A 68 17.26 -0.66 -20.04
N LEU A 69 17.14 -1.24 -21.24
CA LEU A 69 15.94 -1.13 -22.08
C LEU A 69 14.73 -1.76 -21.39
N ALA A 70 14.88 -2.96 -20.83
CA ALA A 70 13.80 -3.65 -20.14
C ALA A 70 13.28 -2.86 -18.92
N VAL A 71 14.20 -2.34 -18.10
CA VAL A 71 13.88 -1.51 -16.92
C VAL A 71 13.23 -0.19 -17.34
N SER A 72 13.75 0.47 -18.37
CA SER A 72 13.19 1.74 -18.88
C SER A 72 11.76 1.56 -19.37
N ALA A 73 11.53 0.53 -20.18
CA ALA A 73 10.20 0.20 -20.68
C ALA A 73 9.22 -0.19 -19.55
N GLU A 74 9.68 -0.93 -18.54
CA GLU A 74 8.82 -1.28 -17.40
C GLU A 74 8.56 -0.09 -16.49
N THR A 75 9.53 0.79 -16.30
CA THR A 75 9.36 2.05 -15.56
C THR A 75 8.33 2.94 -16.25
N GLU A 76 8.36 3.05 -17.57
CA GLU A 76 7.37 3.80 -18.35
C GLU A 76 5.98 3.19 -18.24
N ARG A 77 5.87 1.87 -18.41
CA ARG A 77 4.60 1.13 -18.25
C ARG A 77 4.03 1.35 -16.85
N SER A 78 4.84 1.12 -15.82
CA SER A 78 4.44 1.32 -14.42
C SER A 78 4.00 2.76 -14.15
N LYS A 79 4.65 3.77 -14.73
CA LYS A 79 4.18 5.16 -14.64
C LYS A 79 2.81 5.34 -15.28
N LYS A 80 2.60 4.86 -16.51
CA LYS A 80 1.31 5.00 -17.21
C LYS A 80 0.16 4.25 -16.51
N PHE A 81 0.45 3.05 -15.98
CA PHE A 81 -0.54 2.23 -15.30
C PHE A 81 -0.82 2.69 -13.86
N ASN A 82 0.17 3.19 -13.12
CA ASN A 82 -0.04 3.69 -11.76
C ASN A 82 -0.63 5.12 -11.72
N VAL A 83 -0.44 5.92 -12.77
CA VAL A 83 -1.13 7.23 -12.91
C VAL A 83 -2.61 7.04 -13.30
N ALA A 84 -3.04 5.82 -13.64
CA ALA A 84 -4.42 5.51 -13.96
C ALA A 84 -5.24 5.10 -12.71
N SER A 85 -5.48 6.03 -11.78
CA SER A 85 -6.67 6.04 -10.90
C SER A 85 -6.80 7.37 -10.12
N PRO A 86 -8.00 7.97 -9.89
CA PRO A 86 -9.36 7.59 -10.29
C PRO A 86 -10.03 8.68 -11.15
N GLY A 87 -10.51 8.36 -12.36
CA GLY A 87 -11.40 9.30 -13.07
C GLY A 87 -11.60 9.06 -14.56
N LYS A 88 -10.65 8.44 -15.25
CA LYS A 88 -10.82 8.05 -16.65
C LYS A 88 -10.33 6.63 -16.84
N SER A 89 -11.21 5.67 -16.55
CA SER A 89 -11.11 4.35 -17.16
C SER A 89 -11.19 4.58 -18.67
N MET A 90 -10.05 4.52 -19.36
CA MET A 90 -10.04 4.36 -20.79
C MET A 90 -10.62 2.96 -21.04
N LYS A 91 -11.93 2.89 -21.28
CA LYS A 91 -12.60 1.65 -21.67
C LYS A 91 -12.02 1.23 -23.01
N ALA A 92 -10.96 0.44 -22.99
CA ALA A 92 -10.68 -0.46 -24.10
C ALA A 92 -11.88 -1.41 -24.17
N ARG A 93 -12.83 -1.10 -25.06
CA ARG A 93 -13.96 -2.00 -25.34
C ARG A 93 -13.40 -3.19 -26.10
N VAL A 94 -13.04 -4.24 -25.38
CA VAL A 94 -13.10 -5.59 -25.92
C VAL A 94 -14.45 -6.12 -25.48
N SER A 95 -15.35 -6.38 -26.44
CA SER A 95 -16.66 -6.97 -26.18
C SER A 95 -16.49 -8.38 -25.59
N ALA A 96 -16.43 -8.48 -24.27
CA ALA A 96 -16.64 -9.73 -23.56
C ALA A 96 -17.72 -9.50 -22.51
N VAL A 97 -18.82 -10.21 -22.70
CA VAL A 97 -20.06 -10.16 -21.92
C VAL A 97 -19.81 -10.72 -20.52
N GLN A 98 -19.73 -9.89 -19.48
CA GLN A 98 -20.02 -10.27 -18.08
C GLN A 98 -20.55 -9.05 -17.30
N LYS A 99 -21.87 -9.02 -17.06
CA LYS A 99 -22.52 -8.27 -15.98
C LYS A 99 -22.62 -9.29 -14.83
N GLU A 100 -22.13 -9.02 -13.62
CA GLU A 100 -23.02 -8.71 -12.49
C GLU A 100 -22.32 -8.09 -11.25
N ASP A 101 -20.98 -8.04 -11.17
CA ASP A 101 -20.26 -7.69 -9.92
C ASP A 101 -20.10 -6.19 -9.60
N ASP A 102 -20.36 -5.28 -10.54
CA ASP A 102 -20.05 -3.86 -10.38
C ASP A 102 -21.11 -3.06 -9.59
N THR A 103 -22.31 -3.63 -9.41
CA THR A 103 -23.41 -2.97 -8.68
C THR A 103 -23.23 -3.13 -7.17
N GLU A 104 -22.88 -4.33 -6.71
CA GLU A 104 -22.72 -4.65 -5.30
C GLU A 104 -21.56 -3.87 -4.65
N LYS A 105 -20.44 -3.70 -5.37
CA LYS A 105 -19.30 -2.89 -4.90
C LYS A 105 -19.64 -1.42 -4.72
N LYS A 106 -20.57 -0.87 -5.52
CA LYS A 106 -21.00 0.53 -5.40
C LYS A 106 -21.93 0.74 -4.22
N GLU A 107 -22.82 -0.20 -3.92
CA GLU A 107 -23.68 -0.15 -2.74
C GLU A 107 -22.87 -0.29 -1.46
N ILE A 108 -21.91 -1.21 -1.39
CA ILE A 108 -21.02 -1.38 -0.23
C ILE A 108 -20.22 -0.09 0.03
N LEU A 109 -19.68 0.55 -1.01
CA LEU A 109 -18.95 1.82 -0.88
C LEU A 109 -19.83 2.98 -0.42
N ALA A 110 -21.10 3.01 -0.82
CA ALA A 110 -22.05 4.02 -0.35
C ALA A 110 -22.40 3.81 1.14
N ALA A 111 -22.63 2.56 1.54
CA ALA A 111 -22.91 2.20 2.93
C ALA A 111 -21.73 2.54 3.86
N ILE A 112 -20.48 2.26 3.45
CA ILE A 112 -19.28 2.60 4.23
C ILE A 112 -19.15 4.12 4.44
N LYS A 113 -19.47 4.92 3.42
CA LYS A 113 -19.43 6.39 3.54
C LYS A 113 -20.47 6.90 4.53
N GLN A 114 -21.67 6.34 4.50
CA GLN A 114 -22.73 6.70 5.45
C GLN A 114 -22.38 6.33 6.89
N VAL A 115 -21.86 5.12 7.12
CA VAL A 115 -21.42 4.70 8.46
C VAL A 115 -20.32 5.62 8.99
N LYS A 116 -19.40 6.08 8.13
CA LYS A 116 -18.35 7.02 8.51
C LYS A 116 -18.90 8.38 8.92
N THR A 117 -19.92 8.90 8.23
CA THR A 117 -20.56 10.17 8.62
C THR A 117 -21.27 10.05 9.95
N ASP A 118 -22.01 8.94 10.16
CA ASP A 118 -22.78 8.71 11.37
C ASP A 118 -21.88 8.51 12.59
N LEU A 119 -20.76 7.79 12.43
CA LEU A 119 -19.73 7.66 13.48
C LEU A 119 -19.12 9.01 13.85
N SER A 120 -18.90 9.90 12.88
CA SER A 120 -18.35 11.23 13.13
C SER A 120 -19.35 12.13 13.87
N ALA A 121 -20.64 12.03 13.53
CA ALA A 121 -21.72 12.72 14.24
C ALA A 121 -21.85 12.23 15.69
N MET A 122 -21.89 10.91 15.92
CA MET A 122 -21.93 10.34 17.26
C MET A 122 -20.71 10.71 18.10
N GLN A 123 -19.51 10.75 17.50
CA GLN A 123 -18.30 11.14 18.21
C GLN A 123 -18.38 12.59 18.71
N ASN A 124 -18.99 13.49 17.93
CA ASN A 124 -19.21 14.88 18.32
C ASN A 124 -20.25 14.99 19.45
N GLU A 125 -21.35 14.23 19.38
CA GLU A 125 -22.36 14.18 20.44
C GLU A 125 -21.84 13.56 21.74
N MET A 126 -21.03 12.49 21.68
CA MET A 126 -20.38 11.93 22.86
C MET A 126 -19.40 12.91 23.51
N LYS A 127 -18.75 13.76 22.71
CA LYS A 127 -17.82 14.78 23.20
C LYS A 127 -18.56 15.91 23.92
N THR A 128 -19.72 16.34 23.42
CA THR A 128 -20.56 17.35 24.09
C THR A 128 -21.17 16.80 25.38
N LEU A 129 -21.70 15.58 25.36
CA LEU A 129 -22.26 14.91 26.53
C LEU A 129 -21.20 14.60 27.60
N ARG A 130 -19.98 14.22 27.22
CA ARG A 130 -18.87 14.07 28.20
C ARG A 130 -18.47 15.40 28.84
N GLY A 131 -18.61 16.52 28.12
CA GLY A 131 -18.36 17.86 28.64
C GLY A 131 -19.37 18.29 29.70
N THR A 132 -20.63 17.90 29.58
CA THR A 132 -21.68 18.19 30.57
C THR A 132 -21.63 17.28 31.80
N VAL A 133 -21.10 16.06 31.69
CA VAL A 133 -20.96 15.12 32.84
C VAL A 133 -19.73 15.39 33.71
N HIS A 134 -18.73 16.15 33.23
CA HIS A 134 -17.49 16.47 33.96
C HIS A 134 -17.50 17.79 34.77
N ASN A 135 -18.67 18.34 35.12
CA ASN A 135 -18.73 19.51 36.02
C ASN A 135 -19.02 19.08 37.48
N PRO A 136 -17.99 18.92 38.36
CA PRO A 136 -18.23 18.77 39.79
C PRO A 136 -18.63 20.12 40.38
N ASN A 137 -19.94 20.27 40.53
CA ASN A 137 -20.66 21.05 41.53
C ASN A 137 -19.80 21.60 42.70
N GLN A 138 -19.63 22.93 42.79
CA GLN A 138 -19.40 23.63 44.06
C GLN A 138 -20.73 24.15 44.61
N ASN A 139 -21.19 23.48 45.67
CA ASN A 139 -22.33 23.78 46.53
C ASN A 139 -22.17 25.16 47.24
N GLN A 140 -23.20 26.01 47.18
CA GLN A 140 -24.21 26.33 48.23
C GLN A 140 -23.94 27.57 49.08
N SER A 141 -24.80 28.59 48.93
CA SER A 141 -25.49 29.21 50.06
C SER A 141 -26.71 29.99 49.54
N THR A 142 -27.92 29.45 49.76
CA THR A 142 -29.18 30.12 49.44
C THR A 142 -29.71 30.83 50.68
N ALA A 143 -29.63 32.16 50.70
CA ALA A 143 -30.38 33.00 51.64
C ALA A 143 -31.89 32.89 51.34
N LYS A 144 -32.68 32.59 52.38
CA LYS A 144 -34.16 32.48 52.34
C LYS A 144 -34.83 33.78 51.87
N PRO A 145 -35.84 33.73 50.99
CA PRO A 145 -36.79 34.82 50.85
C PRO A 145 -37.95 34.62 51.82
N SER A 146 -38.18 35.61 52.69
CA SER A 146 -39.39 35.69 53.53
C SER A 146 -40.60 35.86 52.61
N ARG A 147 -41.54 34.92 52.63
CA ARG A 147 -42.88 35.10 52.04
C ARG A 147 -43.85 35.34 53.19
N LYS A 148 -44.34 36.57 53.33
CA LYS A 148 -45.53 36.87 54.15
C LYS A 148 -46.75 36.32 53.40
N CYS A 149 -47.50 35.43 54.04
CA CYS A 149 -48.82 35.01 53.59
C CYS A 149 -49.85 35.84 54.37
N GLU A 150 -50.69 36.62 53.69
CA GLU A 150 -51.70 37.48 54.33
C GLU A 150 -53.00 36.75 54.72
N ASN A 151 -53.08 35.42 54.61
CA ASN A 151 -54.36 34.72 54.81
C ASN A 151 -54.32 33.41 55.63
N CYS A 152 -53.33 33.22 56.49
CA CYS A 152 -53.35 32.10 57.45
C CYS A 152 -53.98 32.57 58.77
N LYS A 153 -55.25 32.24 59.04
CA LYS A 153 -55.82 32.31 60.39
C LYS A 153 -55.48 31.04 61.17
N PRO A 154 -55.11 31.14 62.46
CA PRO A 154 -55.04 29.98 63.35
C PRO A 154 -56.47 29.52 63.72
N THR A 155 -56.69 28.22 63.75
CA THR A 155 -57.91 27.58 64.29
C THR A 155 -57.66 27.22 65.76
N ASP A 156 -58.50 27.73 66.64
CA ASP A 156 -58.60 27.35 68.05
C ASP A 156 -59.34 26.00 68.22
N GLU A 157 -58.77 25.10 69.02
CA GLU A 157 -59.49 24.22 69.97
C GLU A 157 -58.51 23.70 71.04
#